data_AF-A0A9W9YY65-F1
#
_entry.id   AF-A0A9W9YY65-F1
#
_cell.length_a   1.000
_cell.length_b   1.000
_cell.length_c   1.000
_cell.angle_alpha   90.00
_cell.angle_beta   90.00
_cell.angle_gamma   90.00
#
_symmetry.space_group_name_H-M   'P 1'
#
loop_
_entity.id
_entity.type
_entity.pdbx_description
1 polymer ?
#
loop_
_entity_poly.entity_id
_entity_poly.type
_entity_poly.pdbx_seq_one_letter_code
_entity_poly.pdbx_strand_id
1 'polypeptide(L)'
;MLRTLTRYINTTGRGLCLCRNGHSSAEVSCLEWQKAAFNGVDVNLGQLGENYSLDKFSVRLKESIQYWKQDRKKSVWMKVPIGQSYLIPVAFNHGFSYHHAVDNYAMLLKWLPRAEQNKVPSYATHQVGVSGKMAAMMQGSIRSRFQVLSRQLFGGVQRRQPVTWCVFQALLGNDKAGVLERNKSLTNRRWAGSHLDIKKHHRKFGAQMAKFMHLPVIHINATFNNTIITLSDKNGKMLGWVSAGSEGFQNTRRGSSTAGRQAGIAAAHKAISHGMEKARIKVRGIGTGRQSAVNGIESGGVQVVSVTDALFLTEKKVRCWLSRKKLVGRHLKKAVWKFPGGLSDEGESIEETAIREVWEETGVKAEFRSVLLFRQQPEMPNAFGKSDLYIVCRMEPLSFGISHCKDEIAQCEWMKLSTLITHTDTTPLTKLAARLATHGMENGFESVDIVGNRVRSWIDPNRTYCLYHRYLPS
;
A
#
# COMPACT_ATOMS: atom_id res chain seq x y z
N MET A 1 -23.01 -41.40 52.43
CA MET A 1 -21.55 -41.18 52.27
C MET A 1 -21.31 -40.13 51.21
N LEU A 2 -20.69 -39.00 51.57
CA LEU A 2 -20.25 -38.01 50.58
C LEU A 2 -19.05 -38.57 49.79
N ARG A 3 -19.06 -38.44 48.47
CA ARG A 3 -17.89 -38.73 47.62
C ARG A 3 -17.10 -37.44 47.40
N THR A 4 -15.98 -37.31 48.08
CA THR A 4 -15.11 -36.13 48.00
C THR A 4 -14.27 -36.16 46.72
N LEU A 5 -14.71 -35.46 45.67
CA LEU A 5 -13.89 -35.19 44.49
C LEU A 5 -12.85 -34.12 44.84
N THR A 6 -11.61 -34.54 45.09
CA THR A 6 -10.50 -33.63 45.44
C THR A 6 -10.14 -32.74 44.26
N ARG A 7 -10.37 -31.43 44.40
CA ARG A 7 -9.94 -30.42 43.40
C ARG A 7 -8.42 -30.30 43.40
N TYR A 8 -7.76 -30.86 42.39
CA TYR A 8 -6.40 -30.51 42.03
C TYR A 8 -6.41 -29.59 40.80
N ILE A 9 -6.44 -28.27 41.06
CA ILE A 9 -6.02 -27.26 40.10
C ILE A 9 -4.61 -26.89 40.51
N ASN A 10 -3.61 -27.30 39.73
CA ASN A 10 -2.23 -26.89 40.01
C ASN A 10 -2.07 -25.39 39.71
N THR A 11 -1.05 -24.74 40.28
CA THR A 11 -0.79 -23.29 40.18
C THR A 11 -0.60 -22.79 38.74
N THR A 12 -0.44 -23.70 37.77
CA THR A 12 -0.34 -23.48 36.33
C THR A 12 -1.66 -23.51 35.56
N GLY A 13 -2.81 -23.68 36.24
CA GLY A 13 -4.14 -23.61 35.63
C GLY A 13 -4.57 -24.82 34.77
N ARG A 14 -3.79 -25.91 34.78
CA ARG A 14 -4.19 -27.21 34.19
C ARG A 14 -5.04 -28.01 35.18
N GLY A 15 -6.17 -28.55 34.71
CA GLY A 15 -7.04 -29.41 35.50
C GLY A 15 -6.86 -30.88 35.12
N LEU A 16 -6.36 -31.70 36.05
CA LEU A 16 -6.36 -33.16 35.94
C LEU A 16 -7.42 -33.71 36.89
N CYS A 17 -8.32 -34.56 36.39
CA CYS A 17 -9.35 -35.18 37.21
C CYS A 17 -9.04 -36.67 37.41
N LEU A 18 -8.61 -37.01 38.63
CA LEU A 18 -8.42 -38.39 39.07
C LEU A 18 -9.71 -38.93 39.71
N CYS A 19 -10.49 -39.68 38.94
CA CYS A 19 -11.63 -40.41 39.44
C CYS A 19 -11.16 -41.72 40.11
N ARG A 20 -10.99 -41.73 41.44
CA ARG A 20 -10.81 -42.98 42.18
C ARG A 20 -12.15 -43.72 42.31
N ASN A 21 -12.38 -44.71 41.45
CA ASN A 21 -13.41 -45.71 41.68
C ASN A 21 -12.94 -46.73 42.73
N GLY A 22 -13.78 -46.99 43.73
CA GLY A 22 -13.60 -48.13 44.62
C GLY A 22 -13.98 -49.41 43.87
N HIS A 23 -13.06 -50.38 43.87
CA HIS A 23 -13.11 -51.69 43.18
C HIS A 23 -12.83 -51.66 41.67
N SER A 24 -11.87 -52.51 41.27
CA SER A 24 -11.23 -52.67 39.96
C SER A 24 -10.35 -51.50 39.47
N SER A 25 -9.13 -51.85 39.05
CA SER A 25 -8.06 -50.93 38.67
C SER A 25 -8.19 -50.49 37.20
N ALA A 26 -9.09 -49.55 36.94
CA ALA A 26 -9.16 -48.81 35.67
C ALA A 26 -9.18 -47.31 35.95
N GLU A 27 -8.05 -46.63 35.74
CA GLU A 27 -7.96 -45.17 35.79
C GLU A 27 -8.65 -44.54 34.57
N VAL A 28 -9.98 -44.42 34.61
CA VAL A 28 -10.69 -43.64 33.59
C VAL A 28 -10.55 -42.14 33.94
N SER A 29 -9.39 -41.60 33.55
CA SER A 29 -9.07 -40.18 33.68
C SER A 29 -9.98 -39.35 32.77
N CYS A 30 -10.52 -38.22 33.24
CA CYS A 30 -11.17 -37.27 32.33
C CYS A 30 -10.19 -36.79 31.25
N LEU A 31 -10.70 -36.26 30.14
CA LEU A 31 -9.88 -35.55 29.16
C LEU A 31 -9.15 -34.39 29.84
N GLU A 32 -7.87 -34.18 29.50
CA GLU A 32 -7.12 -33.02 29.98
C GLU A 32 -7.73 -31.73 29.47
N TRP A 33 -7.80 -30.71 30.33
CA TRP A 33 -8.45 -29.46 30.00
C TRP A 33 -7.84 -28.24 30.71
N GLN A 34 -8.10 -27.08 30.12
CA GLN A 34 -7.74 -25.77 30.66
C GLN A 34 -8.99 -24.91 30.84
N LYS A 35 -8.95 -23.96 31.79
CA LYS A 35 -10.09 -23.07 32.06
C LYS A 35 -10.28 -22.07 30.91
N ALA A 36 -11.41 -22.15 30.21
CA ALA A 36 -11.79 -21.15 29.23
C ALA A 36 -12.53 -19.96 29.88
N ALA A 37 -12.76 -18.90 29.09
CA ALA A 37 -13.55 -17.75 29.51
C ALA A 37 -14.97 -18.14 29.96
N PHE A 38 -15.61 -17.30 30.79
CA PHE A 38 -17.01 -17.44 31.23
C PHE A 38 -17.37 -18.81 31.89
N ASN A 39 -16.41 -19.41 32.63
CA ASN A 39 -16.51 -20.75 33.23
C ASN A 39 -16.74 -21.87 32.19
N GLY A 40 -16.09 -21.74 31.03
CA GLY A 40 -15.94 -22.81 30.07
C GLY A 40 -14.73 -23.73 30.33
N VAL A 41 -14.62 -24.73 29.49
CA VAL A 41 -13.57 -25.75 29.43
C VAL A 41 -12.96 -25.72 28.04
N ASP A 42 -11.63 -25.75 27.92
CA ASP A 42 -10.90 -25.92 26.66
C ASP A 42 -10.15 -27.26 26.65
N VAL A 43 -10.31 -28.04 25.59
CA VAL A 43 -9.77 -29.39 25.42
C VAL A 43 -9.00 -29.44 24.10
N ASN A 44 -7.71 -29.80 24.15
CA ASN A 44 -6.88 -29.92 22.94
C ASN A 44 -6.58 -31.39 22.64
N LEU A 45 -7.21 -31.97 21.61
CA LEU A 45 -7.04 -33.38 21.29
C LEU A 45 -5.61 -33.73 20.82
N GLY A 46 -4.81 -32.74 20.40
CA GLY A 46 -3.40 -32.95 20.04
C GLY A 46 -2.54 -33.53 21.17
N GLN A 47 -3.02 -33.47 22.41
CA GLN A 47 -2.38 -34.10 23.58
C GLN A 47 -2.62 -35.62 23.68
N LEU A 48 -3.60 -36.17 22.94
CA LEU A 48 -3.93 -37.59 22.96
C LEU A 48 -3.01 -38.48 22.11
N GLY A 49 -2.08 -37.87 21.34
CA GLY A 49 -1.24 -38.58 20.37
C GLY A 49 -1.98 -38.96 19.08
N GLU A 50 -1.25 -39.51 18.13
CA GLU A 50 -1.81 -40.00 16.86
C GLU A 50 -2.52 -41.36 17.05
N ASN A 51 -3.52 -41.65 16.21
CA ASN A 51 -4.25 -42.92 16.18
C ASN A 51 -4.92 -43.35 17.50
N TYR A 52 -5.37 -42.38 18.32
CA TYR A 52 -6.15 -42.63 19.52
C TYR A 52 -7.48 -43.36 19.22
N SER A 53 -7.80 -44.42 19.98
CA SER A 53 -8.98 -45.27 19.77
C SER A 53 -10.32 -44.53 19.93
N LEU A 54 -11.24 -44.75 18.98
CA LEU A 54 -12.59 -44.18 18.96
C LEU A 54 -13.40 -44.54 20.22
N ASP A 55 -13.39 -45.81 20.63
CA ASP A 55 -14.16 -46.28 21.79
C ASP A 55 -13.62 -45.69 23.09
N LYS A 56 -12.28 -45.69 23.25
CA LYS A 56 -11.61 -45.04 24.39
C LYS A 56 -11.93 -43.55 24.44
N PHE A 57 -11.99 -42.87 23.29
CA PHE A 57 -12.38 -41.47 23.22
C PHE A 57 -13.85 -41.25 23.60
N SER A 58 -14.77 -42.08 23.08
CA SER A 58 -16.21 -41.99 23.37
C SER A 58 -16.52 -42.16 24.87
N VAL A 59 -15.93 -43.17 25.52
CA VAL A 59 -16.09 -43.40 26.97
C VAL A 59 -15.52 -42.23 27.77
N ARG A 60 -14.27 -41.84 27.48
CA ARG A 60 -13.57 -40.76 28.20
C ARG A 60 -14.28 -39.40 28.05
N LEU A 61 -14.81 -39.11 26.87
CA LEU A 61 -15.56 -37.89 26.59
C LEU A 61 -16.90 -37.88 27.34
N LYS A 62 -17.64 -39.00 27.37
CA LYS A 62 -18.91 -39.14 28.09
C LYS A 62 -18.76 -38.80 29.58
N GLU A 63 -17.76 -39.38 30.22
CA GLU A 63 -17.46 -39.15 31.64
C GLU A 63 -17.02 -37.71 31.90
N SER A 64 -16.15 -37.16 31.04
CA SER A 64 -15.70 -35.77 31.14
C SER A 64 -16.88 -34.78 31.06
N ILE A 65 -17.84 -35.00 30.16
CA ILE A 65 -19.07 -34.19 30.07
C ILE A 65 -19.92 -34.29 31.35
N GLN A 66 -20.01 -35.47 31.97
CA GLN A 66 -20.73 -35.63 33.23
C GLN A 66 -20.05 -34.86 34.37
N TYR A 67 -18.72 -34.97 34.48
CA TYR A 67 -17.91 -34.22 35.45
C TYR A 67 -18.07 -32.70 35.27
N TRP A 68 -17.91 -32.18 34.05
CA TRP A 68 -18.03 -30.74 33.78
C TRP A 68 -19.44 -30.20 34.07
N LYS A 69 -20.50 -31.00 33.87
CA LYS A 69 -21.86 -30.64 34.30
C LYS A 69 -21.99 -30.55 35.83
N GLN A 70 -21.37 -31.47 36.57
CA GLN A 70 -21.39 -31.46 38.05
C GLN A 70 -20.63 -30.24 38.61
N ASP A 71 -19.47 -29.88 38.05
CA ASP A 71 -18.73 -28.64 38.40
C ASP A 71 -19.33 -27.37 37.74
N ARG A 72 -20.58 -27.46 37.24
CA ARG A 72 -21.38 -26.34 36.69
C ARG A 72 -20.69 -25.53 35.59
N LYS A 73 -19.87 -26.19 34.76
CA LYS A 73 -19.27 -25.58 33.56
C LYS A 73 -20.36 -25.22 32.54
N LYS A 74 -20.14 -24.13 31.80
CA LYS A 74 -21.13 -23.60 30.84
C LYS A 74 -20.90 -24.10 29.41
N SER A 75 -19.66 -23.99 28.93
CA SER A 75 -19.27 -24.39 27.58
C SER A 75 -18.08 -25.35 27.60
N VAL A 76 -18.00 -26.23 26.61
CA VAL A 76 -16.82 -27.06 26.31
C VAL A 76 -16.38 -26.75 24.89
N TRP A 77 -15.15 -26.27 24.77
CA TRP A 77 -14.44 -26.05 23.52
C TRP A 77 -13.51 -27.25 23.29
N MET A 78 -13.45 -27.73 22.05
CA MET A 78 -12.63 -28.87 21.70
C MET A 78 -11.87 -28.59 20.41
N LYS A 79 -10.56 -28.37 20.52
CA LYS A 79 -9.63 -28.21 19.42
C LYS A 79 -9.24 -29.59 18.88
N VAL A 80 -9.57 -29.84 17.61
CA VAL A 80 -9.29 -31.07 16.88
C VAL A 80 -8.33 -30.77 15.73
N PRO A 81 -7.03 -31.10 15.85
CA PRO A 81 -6.08 -31.08 14.75
C PRO A 81 -6.56 -31.89 13.54
N ILE A 82 -6.18 -31.48 12.33
CA ILE A 82 -6.65 -32.09 11.08
C ILE A 82 -6.36 -33.60 10.99
N GLY A 83 -5.19 -34.05 11.46
CA GLY A 83 -4.84 -35.48 11.54
C GLY A 83 -5.70 -36.30 12.52
N GLN A 84 -6.44 -35.65 13.42
CA GLN A 84 -7.36 -36.26 14.38
C GLN A 84 -8.85 -36.05 14.02
N SER A 85 -9.16 -35.59 12.80
CA SER A 85 -10.53 -35.31 12.35
C SER A 85 -11.47 -36.53 12.43
N TYR A 86 -10.91 -37.74 12.42
CA TYR A 86 -11.66 -39.00 12.62
C TYR A 86 -12.33 -39.11 14.01
N LEU A 87 -11.94 -38.29 14.99
CA LEU A 87 -12.59 -38.18 16.31
C LEU A 87 -13.86 -37.31 16.28
N ILE A 88 -14.06 -36.48 15.25
CA ILE A 88 -15.18 -35.52 15.19
C ILE A 88 -16.55 -36.21 15.17
N PRO A 89 -16.80 -37.30 14.41
CA PRO A 89 -18.09 -38.01 14.46
C PRO A 89 -18.45 -38.52 15.87
N VAL A 90 -17.45 -38.97 16.64
CA VAL A 90 -17.66 -39.40 18.03
C VAL A 90 -18.02 -38.20 18.92
N ALA A 91 -17.32 -37.07 18.77
CA ALA A 91 -17.67 -35.85 19.48
C ALA A 91 -19.08 -35.34 19.12
N PHE A 92 -19.48 -35.42 17.85
CA PHE A 92 -20.81 -35.07 17.38
C PHE A 92 -21.90 -35.94 18.02
N ASN A 93 -21.69 -37.25 18.16
CA ASN A 93 -22.61 -38.16 18.86
C ASN A 93 -22.76 -37.81 20.35
N HIS A 94 -21.75 -37.18 20.97
CA HIS A 94 -21.86 -36.59 22.32
C HIS A 94 -22.46 -35.18 22.33
N GLY A 95 -22.96 -34.70 21.19
CA GLY A 95 -23.64 -33.42 20.99
C GLY A 95 -22.71 -32.21 21.03
N PHE A 96 -21.53 -32.32 20.41
CA PHE A 96 -20.74 -31.18 19.98
C PHE A 96 -21.14 -30.76 18.56
N SER A 97 -21.04 -29.48 18.27
CA SER A 97 -21.22 -28.92 16.91
C SER A 97 -19.96 -28.19 16.47
N TYR A 98 -19.76 -28.04 15.16
CA TYR A 98 -18.74 -27.13 14.64
C TYR A 98 -18.98 -25.70 15.13
N HIS A 99 -17.92 -25.02 15.55
CA HIS A 99 -17.92 -23.58 15.76
C HIS A 99 -17.13 -22.89 14.64
N HIS A 100 -15.88 -23.31 14.43
CA HIS A 100 -14.99 -22.73 13.43
C HIS A 100 -13.85 -23.68 13.08
N ALA A 101 -13.02 -23.30 12.11
CA ALA A 101 -11.74 -23.92 11.82
C ALA A 101 -10.71 -22.82 11.51
N VAL A 102 -9.45 -23.04 11.87
CA VAL A 102 -8.31 -22.17 11.56
C VAL A 102 -7.14 -23.07 11.17
N ASP A 103 -6.47 -22.74 10.07
CA ASP A 103 -5.36 -23.51 9.51
C ASP A 103 -5.64 -25.04 9.48
N ASN A 104 -4.94 -25.77 10.35
CA ASN A 104 -4.93 -27.22 10.45
C ASN A 104 -5.72 -27.74 11.67
N TYR A 105 -6.74 -27.02 12.16
CA TYR A 105 -7.64 -27.55 13.19
C TYR A 105 -9.10 -27.10 13.04
N ALA A 106 -10.02 -27.97 13.47
CA ALA A 106 -11.41 -27.62 13.72
C ALA A 106 -11.62 -27.35 15.22
N MET A 107 -12.45 -26.37 15.55
CA MET A 107 -12.92 -26.09 16.90
C MET A 107 -14.40 -26.48 17.00
N LEU A 108 -14.69 -27.42 17.89
CA LEU A 108 -16.05 -27.84 18.23
C LEU A 108 -16.50 -27.17 19.52
N LEU A 109 -17.80 -26.92 19.64
CA LEU A 109 -18.45 -26.35 20.82
C LEU A 109 -19.56 -27.27 21.34
N LYS A 110 -19.65 -27.38 22.65
CA LYS A 110 -20.84 -27.90 23.35
C LYS A 110 -21.28 -26.94 24.46
N TRP A 111 -22.53 -26.50 24.42
CA TRP A 111 -23.19 -25.85 25.56
C TRP A 111 -23.73 -26.92 26.51
N LEU A 112 -23.48 -26.77 27.82
CA LEU A 112 -23.85 -27.77 28.84
C LEU A 112 -25.20 -27.48 29.54
N PRO A 113 -25.56 -26.23 29.90
CA PRO A 113 -26.87 -25.90 30.46
C PRO A 113 -28.00 -26.19 29.47
N ARG A 114 -29.00 -26.98 29.89
CA ARG A 114 -30.23 -27.21 29.10
C ARG A 114 -31.31 -26.16 29.34
N ALA A 115 -31.32 -25.54 30.51
CA ALA A 115 -32.33 -24.55 30.91
C ALA A 115 -31.93 -23.09 30.61
N GLU A 116 -30.67 -22.83 30.22
CA GLU A 116 -30.21 -21.51 29.78
C GLU A 116 -30.02 -21.52 28.26
N GLN A 117 -30.52 -20.48 27.58
CA GLN A 117 -30.17 -20.21 26.18
C GLN A 117 -28.64 -20.17 26.01
N ASN A 118 -28.14 -20.72 24.91
CA ASN A 118 -26.71 -20.64 24.59
C ASN A 118 -26.30 -19.19 24.36
N LYS A 119 -25.38 -18.68 25.20
CA LYS A 119 -24.86 -17.31 25.13
C LYS A 119 -23.51 -17.20 24.41
N VAL A 120 -22.97 -18.31 23.91
CA VAL A 120 -21.76 -18.29 23.08
C VAL A 120 -22.13 -17.70 21.70
N PRO A 121 -21.48 -16.61 21.25
CA PRO A 121 -21.71 -16.08 19.92
C PRO A 121 -21.41 -17.13 18.84
N SER A 122 -22.10 -17.06 17.71
CA SER A 122 -21.66 -17.78 16.51
C SER A 122 -20.32 -17.23 16.02
N TYR A 123 -19.56 -18.06 15.28
CA TYR A 123 -18.32 -17.60 14.68
C TYR A 123 -18.52 -16.50 13.63
N ALA A 124 -17.45 -15.77 13.33
CA ALA A 124 -17.44 -14.58 12.49
C ALA A 124 -18.32 -14.72 11.22
N THR A 125 -19.39 -13.92 11.20
CA THR A 125 -20.41 -13.88 10.14
C THR A 125 -20.04 -12.97 8.98
N HIS A 126 -19.10 -12.04 9.19
CA HIS A 126 -18.71 -11.03 8.20
C HIS A 126 -17.36 -11.38 7.57
N GLN A 127 -17.25 -11.20 6.25
CA GLN A 127 -15.97 -10.91 5.61
C GLN A 127 -15.68 -9.41 5.75
N VAL A 128 -14.41 -9.03 5.91
CA VAL A 128 -13.97 -7.63 5.94
C VAL A 128 -13.13 -7.37 4.70
N GLY A 129 -13.64 -6.55 3.81
CA GLY A 129 -12.91 -6.03 2.66
C GLY A 129 -12.42 -4.62 2.94
N VAL A 130 -11.21 -4.28 2.49
CA VAL A 130 -10.66 -2.93 2.65
C VAL A 130 -10.13 -2.41 1.33
N SER A 131 -10.37 -1.12 1.08
CA SER A 131 -9.98 -0.45 -0.15
C SER A 131 -9.26 0.86 0.14
N GLY A 132 -8.01 0.97 -0.32
CA GLY A 132 -7.24 2.20 -0.24
C GLY A 132 -7.53 3.12 -1.43
N LYS A 133 -8.07 4.31 -1.15
CA LYS A 133 -8.21 5.38 -2.15
C LYS A 133 -7.04 6.35 -2.05
N MET A 134 -6.24 6.46 -3.10
CA MET A 134 -5.09 7.37 -3.12
C MET A 134 -5.49 8.78 -3.54
N ALA A 135 -5.30 9.77 -2.66
CA ALA A 135 -5.48 11.19 -2.94
C ALA A 135 -4.16 11.81 -3.42
N ALA A 136 -3.88 11.83 -4.73
CA ALA A 136 -2.71 12.56 -5.24
C ALA A 136 -3.01 14.06 -5.30
N MET A 137 -2.45 14.82 -4.36
CA MET A 137 -2.08 16.21 -4.61
C MET A 137 -0.81 16.21 -5.45
N MET A 138 -0.95 16.32 -6.77
CA MET A 138 0.22 16.54 -7.62
C MET A 138 0.68 18.00 -7.50
N GLN A 139 1.56 18.27 -6.53
CA GLN A 139 2.55 19.34 -6.71
C GLN A 139 3.38 18.99 -7.96
N GLY A 140 3.51 19.97 -8.86
CA GLY A 140 3.56 19.67 -10.28
C GLY A 140 4.83 18.97 -10.78
N SER A 141 4.68 17.75 -11.31
CA SER A 141 5.45 17.28 -12.46
C SER A 141 4.80 16.08 -13.17
N ILE A 142 3.75 16.35 -13.97
CA ILE A 142 3.52 15.54 -15.18
C ILE A 142 4.11 16.33 -16.35
N ARG A 143 5.40 16.11 -16.62
CA ARG A 143 5.93 16.32 -17.96
C ARG A 143 5.80 15.02 -18.75
N SER A 144 4.88 15.05 -19.71
CA SER A 144 4.98 14.38 -21.01
C SER A 144 5.41 12.89 -21.04
N ARG A 145 4.43 12.00 -21.26
CA ARG A 145 4.52 11.01 -22.36
C ARG A 145 3.16 10.45 -22.80
N PHE A 146 2.36 11.31 -23.43
CA PHE A 146 1.41 10.90 -24.46
C PHE A 146 1.66 11.76 -25.71
N GLN A 147 2.19 11.13 -26.77
CA GLN A 147 2.09 11.57 -28.16
C GLN A 147 1.93 10.34 -29.05
N VAL A 148 1.22 10.51 -30.16
CA VAL A 148 0.55 9.48 -30.98
C VAL A 148 0.63 9.96 -32.45
N LEU A 149 0.87 9.16 -33.49
CA LEU A 149 0.84 7.70 -33.71
C LEU A 149 2.05 7.27 -34.61
N SER A 150 2.48 6.00 -34.60
CA SER A 150 2.41 5.12 -35.81
C SER A 150 3.22 3.80 -35.75
N ARG A 151 2.63 2.76 -36.38
CA ARG A 151 3.19 1.49 -36.90
C ARG A 151 3.94 0.50 -35.97
N GLN A 152 3.16 -0.43 -35.40
CA GLN A 152 3.07 -1.85 -35.83
C GLN A 152 4.35 -2.59 -36.31
N LEU A 153 4.75 -3.69 -35.63
CA LEU A 153 4.68 -5.11 -36.10
C LEU A 153 5.30 -6.11 -35.06
N PHE A 154 4.65 -7.28 -34.93
CA PHE A 154 4.99 -8.61 -34.34
C PHE A 154 6.16 -8.90 -33.35
N GLY A 155 5.81 -9.65 -32.29
CA GLY A 155 6.43 -10.97 -31.98
C GLY A 155 7.46 -11.10 -30.83
N GLY A 156 7.37 -12.17 -30.00
CA GLY A 156 8.55 -12.74 -29.29
C GLY A 156 8.60 -12.84 -27.75
N VAL A 157 7.89 -13.82 -27.17
CA VAL A 157 8.24 -14.72 -26.02
C VAL A 157 9.33 -14.33 -24.94
N GLN A 158 8.84 -14.15 -23.70
CA GLN A 158 9.32 -14.62 -22.36
C GLN A 158 10.80 -14.62 -21.83
N ARG A 159 10.96 -13.93 -20.68
CA ARG A 159 11.42 -14.38 -19.32
C ARG A 159 12.86 -14.16 -18.76
N ARG A 160 12.88 -13.30 -17.70
CA ARG A 160 13.53 -13.38 -16.35
C ARG A 160 14.94 -12.78 -16.04
N GLN A 161 14.92 -11.58 -15.41
CA GLN A 161 15.63 -11.13 -14.17
C GLN A 161 17.20 -11.06 -14.14
N PRO A 162 17.92 -10.37 -13.19
CA PRO A 162 17.49 -9.64 -11.96
C PRO A 162 18.12 -8.23 -11.68
N VAL A 163 17.72 -7.61 -10.54
CA VAL A 163 18.21 -6.43 -9.75
C VAL A 163 19.34 -5.45 -10.21
N THR A 164 18.93 -4.18 -10.39
CA THR A 164 19.50 -2.87 -9.90
C THR A 164 21.01 -2.57 -9.86
N TRP A 165 21.49 -1.61 -10.69
CA TRP A 165 21.58 -0.16 -10.39
C TRP A 165 21.91 0.66 -11.68
N CYS A 166 21.63 1.96 -11.67
CA CYS A 166 21.47 2.89 -12.81
C CYS A 166 22.40 2.82 -14.08
N VAL A 167 21.77 2.53 -15.23
CA VAL A 167 21.95 3.14 -16.58
C VAL A 167 23.19 2.76 -17.44
N PHE A 168 22.93 1.88 -18.44
CA PHE A 168 23.61 1.64 -19.74
C PHE A 168 25.06 1.08 -19.80
N GLN A 169 25.21 -0.16 -20.27
CA GLN A 169 25.40 -0.46 -21.72
C GLN A 169 25.14 -1.95 -22.03
N ALA A 170 25.31 -2.40 -23.28
CA ALA A 170 24.79 -3.68 -23.81
C ALA A 170 25.85 -4.54 -24.55
N LEU A 171 25.43 -5.78 -24.88
CA LEU A 171 25.88 -6.69 -25.96
C LEU A 171 26.81 -7.91 -25.65
N LEU A 172 26.28 -9.08 -26.10
CA LEU A 172 26.92 -10.35 -26.55
C LEU A 172 27.41 -11.43 -25.54
N GLY A 173 27.02 -12.69 -25.81
CA GLY A 173 27.93 -13.85 -25.60
C GLY A 173 27.46 -15.04 -24.73
N ASN A 174 26.63 -15.93 -25.28
CA ASN A 174 26.47 -17.39 -25.05
C ASN A 174 27.10 -18.21 -23.89
N ASP A 175 26.33 -19.27 -23.56
CA ASP A 175 26.71 -20.64 -23.13
C ASP A 175 27.08 -21.02 -21.65
N LYS A 176 26.15 -21.80 -21.06
CA LYS A 176 26.29 -23.08 -20.31
C LYS A 176 27.39 -23.30 -19.25
N ALA A 177 26.90 -23.56 -18.03
CA ALA A 177 27.27 -24.64 -17.09
C ALA A 177 28.71 -25.22 -17.06
N GLY A 178 29.34 -25.20 -15.87
CA GLY A 178 30.54 -25.98 -15.55
C GLY A 178 30.87 -26.01 -14.05
N VAL A 179 31.21 -27.19 -13.53
CA VAL A 179 31.59 -27.46 -12.12
C VAL A 179 33.12 -27.63 -12.03
N LEU A 180 33.75 -27.23 -10.91
CA LEU A 180 34.92 -27.82 -10.18
C LEU A 180 35.56 -26.70 -9.32
N GLU A 181 35.60 -26.81 -7.99
CA GLU A 181 36.57 -27.53 -7.12
C GLU A 181 37.80 -26.74 -6.64
N ARG A 182 37.90 -26.68 -5.30
CA ARG A 182 39.07 -26.74 -4.40
C ARG A 182 40.46 -26.20 -4.81
N ASN A 183 40.98 -25.35 -3.91
CA ASN A 183 42.38 -25.27 -3.44
C ASN A 183 43.53 -25.14 -4.46
N LYS A 184 44.26 -24.01 -4.39
CA LYS A 184 45.58 -23.97 -3.71
C LYS A 184 46.12 -22.56 -3.56
N SER A 185 46.98 -22.40 -2.56
CA SER A 185 47.81 -21.23 -2.31
C SER A 185 48.74 -20.91 -3.49
N LEU A 186 48.80 -19.65 -3.92
CA LEU A 186 49.98 -19.11 -4.61
C LEU A 186 50.27 -17.67 -4.16
N THR A 187 51.56 -17.40 -3.96
CA THR A 187 52.11 -16.24 -3.26
C THR A 187 52.34 -15.03 -4.16
N ASN A 188 52.29 -13.83 -3.55
CA ASN A 188 53.04 -12.62 -3.91
C ASN A 188 53.29 -12.36 -5.42
N ARG A 189 52.38 -11.63 -6.07
CA ARG A 189 52.75 -10.71 -7.18
C ARG A 189 52.02 -9.37 -7.03
N ARG A 190 52.77 -8.30 -7.28
CA ARG A 190 52.40 -6.88 -7.08
C ARG A 190 51.05 -6.52 -7.71
N TRP A 191 50.11 -6.02 -6.92
CA TRP A 191 48.99 -5.21 -7.41
C TRP A 191 49.35 -3.72 -7.30
N ALA A 192 49.97 -3.19 -8.37
CA ALA A 192 50.02 -1.75 -8.61
C ALA A 192 48.77 -1.38 -9.42
N GLY A 193 47.70 -0.92 -8.75
CA GLY A 193 46.41 -0.68 -9.40
C GLY A 193 45.43 0.09 -8.53
N SER A 194 45.43 1.42 -8.68
CA SER A 194 44.34 2.34 -8.29
C SER A 194 43.64 2.07 -6.94
N HIS A 195 44.27 2.50 -5.84
CA HIS A 195 43.53 2.92 -4.65
C HIS A 195 42.77 4.21 -5.02
N LEU A 196 41.51 4.08 -5.44
CA LEU A 196 40.72 5.17 -6.02
C LEU A 196 40.23 6.08 -4.88
N ASP A 197 41.06 7.08 -4.57
CA ASP A 197 40.90 8.00 -3.44
C ASP A 197 39.55 8.74 -3.49
N ILE A 198 38.58 8.23 -2.72
CA ILE A 198 37.19 8.71 -2.65
C ILE A 198 37.13 10.20 -2.25
N LYS A 199 38.15 10.71 -1.53
CA LYS A 199 38.25 12.13 -1.17
C LYS A 199 38.64 13.02 -2.35
N LYS A 200 39.37 12.50 -3.36
CA LYS A 200 39.64 13.23 -4.63
C LYS A 200 38.41 13.30 -5.53
N HIS A 201 37.60 12.24 -5.61
CA HIS A 201 36.42 12.24 -6.47
C HIS A 201 35.32 13.19 -5.96
N HIS A 202 35.08 13.22 -4.65
CA HIS A 202 34.16 14.20 -4.04
C HIS A 202 34.67 15.65 -4.19
N ARG A 203 35.98 15.91 -4.03
CA ARG A 203 36.56 17.25 -4.28
C ARG A 203 36.38 17.70 -5.73
N LYS A 204 36.57 16.82 -6.72
CA LYS A 204 36.30 17.13 -8.14
C LYS A 204 34.84 17.54 -8.37
N PHE A 205 33.89 16.78 -7.81
CA PHE A 205 32.45 17.06 -7.97
C PHE A 205 32.05 18.39 -7.29
N GLY A 206 32.53 18.65 -6.07
CA GLY A 206 32.32 19.91 -5.37
C GLY A 206 32.91 21.13 -6.11
N ALA A 207 34.11 21.00 -6.66
CA ALA A 207 34.73 22.06 -7.48
C ALA A 207 33.96 22.34 -8.77
N GLN A 208 33.36 21.31 -9.40
CA GLN A 208 32.52 21.47 -10.59
C GLN A 208 31.18 22.17 -10.25
N MET A 209 30.58 21.85 -9.10
CA MET A 209 29.39 22.54 -8.59
C MET A 209 29.67 24.00 -8.20
N ALA A 210 30.81 24.30 -7.58
CA ALA A 210 31.21 25.68 -7.28
C ALA A 210 31.36 26.52 -8.56
N LYS A 211 32.00 25.96 -9.60
CA LYS A 211 32.09 26.60 -10.94
C LYS A 211 30.71 26.84 -11.56
N PHE A 212 29.78 25.89 -11.46
CA PHE A 212 28.41 26.06 -11.93
C PHE A 212 27.65 27.18 -11.18
N MET A 213 27.80 27.25 -9.85
CA MET A 213 27.11 28.25 -9.02
C MET A 213 27.61 29.68 -9.26
N HIS A 214 28.86 29.85 -9.70
CA HIS A 214 29.42 31.16 -10.06
C HIS A 214 29.02 31.67 -11.45
N LEU A 215 28.30 30.90 -12.27
CA LEU A 215 27.81 31.37 -13.57
C LEU A 215 26.66 32.40 -13.41
N PRO A 216 26.63 33.47 -14.22
CA PRO A 216 25.52 34.42 -14.25
C PRO A 216 24.22 33.76 -14.74
N VAL A 217 23.09 34.43 -14.52
CA VAL A 217 21.75 33.88 -14.76
C VAL A 217 20.96 34.75 -15.73
N ILE A 218 20.30 34.12 -16.70
CA ILE A 218 19.38 34.78 -17.64
C ILE A 218 17.96 34.33 -17.31
N HIS A 219 17.13 35.25 -16.86
CA HIS A 219 15.74 35.00 -16.47
C HIS A 219 14.82 35.34 -17.64
N ILE A 220 14.14 34.35 -18.20
CA ILE A 220 13.12 34.52 -19.26
C ILE A 220 11.74 34.46 -18.60
N ASN A 221 10.90 35.47 -18.81
CA ASN A 221 9.49 35.48 -18.39
C ASN A 221 8.60 35.56 -19.63
N ALA A 222 8.16 34.39 -20.11
CA ALA A 222 7.35 34.23 -21.30
C ALA A 222 5.86 34.18 -20.93
N THR A 223 5.18 35.32 -21.02
CA THR A 223 3.72 35.42 -20.85
C THR A 223 3.01 35.31 -22.19
N PHE A 224 1.69 35.13 -22.21
CA PHE A 224 0.91 35.09 -23.45
C PHE A 224 1.02 36.37 -24.29
N ASN A 225 1.23 37.53 -23.65
CA ASN A 225 1.16 38.84 -24.30
C ASN A 225 2.55 39.48 -24.52
N ASN A 226 3.60 38.99 -23.84
CA ASN A 226 4.95 39.56 -23.92
C ASN A 226 6.00 38.54 -23.40
N THR A 227 7.19 38.57 -23.98
CA THR A 227 8.37 37.87 -23.43
C THR A 227 9.38 38.89 -22.93
N ILE A 228 9.73 38.83 -21.66
CA ILE A 228 10.70 39.72 -20.99
C ILE A 228 11.91 38.88 -20.60
N ILE A 229 13.12 39.39 -20.82
CA ILE A 229 14.36 38.70 -20.49
C ILE A 229 15.23 39.62 -19.62
N THR A 230 15.64 39.14 -18.46
CA THR A 230 16.45 39.87 -17.48
C THR A 230 17.78 39.15 -17.25
N LEU A 231 18.88 39.90 -17.30
CA LEU A 231 20.24 39.43 -17.07
C LEU A 231 20.62 39.73 -15.61
N SER A 232 21.17 38.76 -14.91
CA SER A 232 21.67 38.93 -13.54
C SER A 232 23.01 38.22 -13.32
N ASP A 233 23.79 38.74 -12.37
CA ASP A 233 25.02 38.08 -11.93
C ASP A 233 24.72 36.84 -11.08
N LYS A 234 25.78 36.15 -10.64
CA LYS A 234 25.70 34.98 -9.76
C LYS A 234 25.01 35.23 -8.40
N ASN A 235 24.97 36.48 -7.95
CA ASN A 235 24.39 36.92 -6.68
C ASN A 235 22.94 37.44 -6.85
N GLY A 236 22.45 37.56 -8.08
CA GLY A 236 21.12 38.09 -8.40
C GLY A 236 21.07 39.60 -8.66
N LYS A 237 22.21 40.31 -8.72
CA LYS A 237 22.24 41.73 -9.11
C LYS A 237 21.85 41.85 -10.58
N MET A 238 20.85 42.68 -10.88
CA MET A 238 20.41 42.91 -12.26
C MET A 238 21.49 43.68 -13.04
N LEU A 239 21.87 43.14 -14.20
CA LEU A 239 22.81 43.76 -15.16
C LEU A 239 22.04 44.51 -16.25
N GLY A 240 20.88 43.99 -16.64
CA GLY A 240 20.00 44.65 -17.60
C GLY A 240 18.78 43.79 -17.95
N TRP A 241 17.92 44.33 -18.81
CA TRP A 241 16.77 43.61 -19.35
C TRP A 241 16.48 44.04 -20.80
N VAL A 242 15.66 43.23 -21.48
CA VAL A 242 15.04 43.48 -22.79
C VAL A 242 13.64 42.84 -22.80
N SER A 243 12.79 43.16 -23.77
CA SER A 243 11.53 42.44 -23.99
C SER A 243 11.10 42.49 -25.46
N ALA A 244 10.18 41.64 -25.87
CA ALA A 244 9.57 41.72 -27.20
C ALA A 244 8.99 43.12 -27.52
N GLY A 245 8.59 43.90 -26.50
CA GLY A 245 8.17 45.30 -26.67
C GLY A 245 9.30 46.31 -26.83
N SER A 246 10.52 46.06 -26.32
CA SER A 246 11.67 46.95 -26.59
C SER A 246 12.19 46.76 -28.01
N GLU A 247 12.06 45.54 -28.55
CA GLU A 247 12.43 45.20 -29.93
C GLU A 247 11.36 45.64 -30.97
N GLY A 248 10.54 46.64 -30.65
CA GLY A 248 9.59 47.26 -31.58
C GLY A 248 8.29 46.50 -31.86
N PHE A 249 8.07 45.30 -31.30
CA PHE A 249 6.80 44.61 -31.51
C PHE A 249 5.67 45.32 -30.73
N GLN A 250 4.53 45.53 -31.38
CA GLN A 250 3.34 46.16 -30.81
C GLN A 250 2.14 45.21 -30.79
N ASN A 251 1.16 45.53 -29.94
CA ASN A 251 -0.11 44.81 -29.83
C ASN A 251 0.07 43.29 -29.69
N THR A 252 -0.82 42.50 -30.30
CA THR A 252 -0.81 41.01 -30.25
C THR A 252 0.49 40.39 -30.76
N ARG A 253 1.28 41.08 -31.59
CA ARG A 253 2.56 40.56 -32.11
C ARG A 253 3.62 40.42 -31.01
N ARG A 254 3.50 41.11 -29.86
CA ARG A 254 4.42 40.99 -28.70
C ARG A 254 4.43 39.61 -28.04
N GLY A 255 3.32 38.87 -28.14
CA GLY A 255 3.16 37.53 -27.57
C GLY A 255 3.72 36.40 -28.46
N SER A 256 4.20 36.72 -29.66
CA SER A 256 4.58 35.76 -30.70
C SER A 256 5.95 35.11 -30.48
N SER A 257 6.15 33.95 -31.10
CA SER A 257 7.41 33.21 -31.04
C SER A 257 8.54 33.93 -31.77
N THR A 258 8.26 34.64 -32.87
CA THR A 258 9.24 35.48 -33.57
C THR A 258 9.72 36.64 -32.72
N ALA A 259 8.79 37.34 -32.03
CA ALA A 259 9.13 38.41 -31.10
C ALA A 259 9.94 37.89 -29.89
N GLY A 260 9.60 36.70 -29.38
CA GLY A 260 10.40 36.01 -28.36
C GLY A 260 11.82 35.69 -28.82
N ARG A 261 12.01 35.26 -30.08
CA ARG A 261 13.35 34.99 -30.65
C ARG A 261 14.19 36.26 -30.76
N GLN A 262 13.60 37.35 -31.26
CA GLN A 262 14.31 38.62 -31.42
C GLN A 262 14.75 39.18 -30.05
N ALA A 263 13.86 39.14 -29.05
CA ALA A 263 14.21 39.51 -27.68
C ALA A 263 15.35 38.62 -27.12
N GLY A 264 15.39 37.33 -27.47
CA GLY A 264 16.47 36.42 -27.10
C GLY A 264 17.84 36.82 -27.70
N ILE A 265 17.88 37.18 -28.98
CA ILE A 265 19.11 37.63 -29.65
C ILE A 265 19.60 38.95 -29.04
N ALA A 266 18.70 39.92 -28.84
CA ALA A 266 19.02 41.19 -28.19
C ALA A 266 19.53 41.00 -26.74
N ALA A 267 18.95 40.06 -26.00
CA ALA A 267 19.41 39.70 -24.66
C ALA A 267 20.85 39.13 -24.68
N ALA A 268 21.17 38.29 -25.66
CA ALA A 268 22.51 37.70 -25.78
C ALA A 268 23.59 38.73 -26.11
N HIS A 269 23.35 39.63 -27.06
CA HIS A 269 24.31 40.70 -27.38
C HIS A 269 24.58 41.60 -26.15
N LYS A 270 23.53 41.92 -25.38
CA LYS A 270 23.64 42.68 -24.13
C LYS A 270 24.34 41.89 -23.01
N ALA A 271 24.17 40.57 -22.97
CA ALA A 271 24.89 39.69 -22.05
C ALA A 271 26.40 39.65 -22.37
N ILE A 272 26.75 39.55 -23.65
CA ILE A 272 28.14 39.58 -24.13
C ILE A 272 28.81 40.92 -23.81
N SER A 273 28.12 42.06 -23.97
CA SER A 273 28.67 43.37 -23.54
C SER A 273 28.93 43.49 -22.04
N HIS A 274 28.35 42.60 -21.22
CA HIS A 274 28.63 42.47 -19.79
C HIS A 274 29.56 41.28 -19.44
N GLY A 275 30.26 40.70 -20.43
CA GLY A 275 31.20 39.59 -20.26
C GLY A 275 30.55 38.22 -19.99
N MET A 276 29.27 38.06 -20.29
CA MET A 276 28.53 36.80 -20.04
C MET A 276 28.65 35.81 -21.22
N GLU A 277 29.83 35.21 -21.40
CA GLU A 277 30.02 34.14 -22.41
C GLU A 277 29.21 32.87 -22.11
N LYS A 278 29.06 32.53 -20.82
CA LYS A 278 28.39 31.31 -20.35
C LYS A 278 27.35 31.67 -19.30
N ALA A 279 26.12 31.16 -19.46
CA ALA A 279 25.03 31.49 -18.56
C ALA A 279 24.12 30.31 -18.22
N ARG A 280 23.44 30.42 -17.08
CA ARG A 280 22.34 29.53 -16.67
C ARG A 280 21.02 30.22 -16.99
N ILE A 281 20.14 29.59 -17.76
CA ILE A 281 18.82 30.14 -18.07
C ILE A 281 17.80 29.67 -17.03
N LYS A 282 16.96 30.58 -16.52
CA LYS A 282 15.76 30.30 -15.72
C LYS A 282 14.51 30.76 -16.47
N VAL A 283 13.63 29.86 -16.87
CA VAL A 283 12.46 30.16 -17.72
C VAL A 283 11.16 30.08 -16.91
N ARG A 284 10.40 31.18 -16.86
CA ARG A 284 9.08 31.29 -16.23
C ARG A 284 8.01 31.53 -17.30
N GLY A 285 6.81 31.00 -17.08
CA GLY A 285 5.65 31.21 -17.94
C GLY A 285 5.54 30.21 -19.10
N ILE A 286 4.39 30.21 -19.77
CA ILE A 286 4.00 29.26 -20.84
C ILE A 286 3.64 29.96 -22.16
N GLY A 287 4.03 31.24 -22.32
CA GLY A 287 3.81 31.99 -23.56
C GLY A 287 4.63 31.47 -24.74
N THR A 288 4.22 31.81 -25.97
CA THR A 288 4.83 31.21 -27.19
C THR A 288 6.29 31.59 -27.39
N GLY A 289 6.74 32.72 -26.84
CA GLY A 289 8.14 33.15 -26.85
C GLY A 289 9.09 32.34 -25.96
N ARG A 290 8.59 31.36 -25.20
CA ARG A 290 9.34 30.59 -24.19
C ARG A 290 10.56 29.86 -24.75
N GLN A 291 10.38 29.00 -25.74
CA GLN A 291 11.49 28.25 -26.35
C GLN A 291 12.26 29.11 -27.35
N SER A 292 11.57 29.97 -28.09
CA SER A 292 12.20 30.79 -29.12
C SER A 292 13.16 31.83 -28.52
N ALA A 293 12.90 32.35 -27.32
CA ALA A 293 13.85 33.16 -26.57
C ALA A 293 15.14 32.40 -26.18
N VAL A 294 15.03 31.14 -25.75
CA VAL A 294 16.21 30.28 -25.47
C VAL A 294 17.04 30.10 -26.74
N ASN A 295 16.41 29.68 -27.84
CA ASN A 295 17.08 29.51 -29.13
C ASN A 295 17.67 30.84 -29.66
N GLY A 296 17.03 31.97 -29.35
CA GLY A 296 17.53 33.31 -29.67
C GLY A 296 18.79 33.67 -28.88
N ILE A 297 18.85 33.31 -27.59
CA ILE A 297 20.03 33.53 -26.75
C ILE A 297 21.23 32.69 -27.24
N GLU A 298 20.99 31.44 -27.62
CA GLU A 298 22.00 30.57 -28.23
C GLU A 298 22.46 31.11 -29.60
N SER A 299 21.52 31.55 -30.45
CA SER A 299 21.81 32.16 -31.76
C SER A 299 22.64 33.46 -31.63
N GLY A 300 22.48 34.19 -30.53
CA GLY A 300 23.22 35.43 -30.24
C GLY A 300 24.57 35.23 -29.55
N GLY A 301 25.07 33.98 -29.43
CA GLY A 301 26.45 33.69 -29.03
C GLY A 301 26.69 33.35 -27.55
N VAL A 302 25.67 33.31 -26.70
CA VAL A 302 25.84 32.92 -25.29
C VAL A 302 25.77 31.39 -25.15
N GLN A 303 26.81 30.78 -24.56
CA GLN A 303 26.80 29.34 -24.27
C GLN A 303 25.86 29.03 -23.08
N VAL A 304 24.73 28.39 -23.39
CA VAL A 304 23.76 27.96 -22.38
C VAL A 304 24.28 26.70 -21.67
N VAL A 305 24.62 26.83 -20.39
CA VAL A 305 25.15 25.72 -19.57
C VAL A 305 24.02 24.88 -18.95
N SER A 306 22.86 25.50 -18.70
CA SER A 306 21.67 24.80 -18.18
C SER A 306 20.41 25.61 -18.44
N VAL A 307 19.31 24.95 -18.75
CA VAL A 307 17.97 25.57 -18.77
C VAL A 307 17.14 24.99 -17.62
N THR A 308 16.81 25.84 -16.64
CA THR A 308 15.94 25.50 -15.51
C THR A 308 14.55 26.06 -15.76
N ASP A 309 13.52 25.21 -15.63
CA ASP A 309 12.13 25.67 -15.62
C ASP A 309 11.80 26.27 -14.24
N ALA A 310 11.61 27.58 -14.20
CA ALA A 310 11.19 28.36 -13.05
C ALA A 310 9.74 28.85 -13.23
N LEU A 311 8.90 28.07 -13.91
CA LEU A 311 7.46 28.27 -13.94
C LEU A 311 6.90 28.19 -12.52
N PHE A 312 6.55 29.35 -11.96
CA PHE A 312 5.75 29.43 -10.74
C PHE A 312 4.34 28.92 -11.03
N LEU A 313 4.13 27.63 -10.83
CA LEU A 313 2.80 27.03 -10.71
C LEU A 313 2.21 27.50 -9.38
N THR A 314 1.50 28.63 -9.38
CA THR A 314 0.57 28.94 -8.28
C THR A 314 -0.46 27.82 -8.21
N GLU A 315 -0.62 27.19 -7.05
CA GLU A 315 -1.38 25.94 -6.89
C GLU A 315 -2.88 26.10 -7.20
N LYS A 316 -3.27 25.89 -8.46
CA LYS A 316 -4.61 25.35 -8.78
C LYS A 316 -4.50 23.82 -8.86
N LYS A 317 -4.61 23.21 -7.68
CA LYS A 317 -4.53 21.77 -7.35
C LYS A 317 -5.01 20.86 -8.51
N VAL A 318 -4.11 20.09 -9.11
CA VAL A 318 -4.49 18.95 -9.97
C VAL A 318 -4.77 17.76 -9.05
N ARG A 319 -6.05 17.37 -8.96
CA ARG A 319 -6.57 16.37 -8.01
C ARG A 319 -6.84 15.05 -8.74
N CYS A 320 -5.90 14.12 -8.69
CA CYS A 320 -6.01 12.81 -9.33
C CYS A 320 -6.04 11.68 -8.29
N TRP A 321 -6.72 10.59 -8.60
CA TRP A 321 -6.96 9.48 -7.69
C TRP A 321 -6.71 8.14 -8.39
N LEU A 322 -6.12 7.20 -7.66
CA LEU A 322 -5.72 5.91 -8.23
C LEU A 322 -6.95 5.02 -8.39
N SER A 323 -7.27 4.70 -9.66
CA SER A 323 -8.37 3.84 -10.04
C SER A 323 -7.84 2.65 -10.83
N ARG A 324 -8.50 1.50 -10.69
CA ARG A 324 -8.20 0.26 -11.41
C ARG A 324 -9.43 -0.27 -12.14
N LYS A 325 -9.20 -0.99 -13.23
CA LYS A 325 -10.24 -1.67 -14.01
C LYS A 325 -10.06 -3.17 -13.82
N LYS A 326 -10.93 -3.79 -13.01
CA LYS A 326 -10.93 -5.26 -12.83
C LYS A 326 -11.83 -5.91 -13.88
N LEU A 327 -11.34 -6.96 -14.54
CA LEU A 327 -12.20 -7.90 -15.25
C LEU A 327 -12.94 -8.72 -14.19
N VAL A 328 -14.25 -8.48 -14.04
CA VAL A 328 -15.06 -9.28 -13.12
C VAL A 328 -15.37 -10.62 -13.80
N GLY A 329 -15.26 -11.72 -13.06
CA GLY A 329 -15.27 -13.08 -13.59
C GLY A 329 -16.47 -13.43 -14.49
N ARG A 330 -16.24 -14.40 -15.39
CA ARG A 330 -17.01 -15.07 -16.48
C ARG A 330 -18.46 -14.64 -16.87
N HIS A 331 -19.21 -13.86 -16.11
CA HIS A 331 -20.60 -13.48 -16.38
C HIS A 331 -20.85 -11.96 -16.50
N LEU A 332 -19.88 -11.10 -16.17
CA LEU A 332 -19.99 -9.65 -16.39
C LEU A 332 -19.19 -9.20 -17.63
N LYS A 333 -19.89 -8.99 -18.75
CA LYS A 333 -19.31 -8.57 -20.05
C LYS A 333 -18.66 -7.17 -20.06
N LYS A 334 -18.56 -6.46 -18.93
CA LYS A 334 -18.06 -5.08 -18.85
C LYS A 334 -17.11 -4.90 -17.67
N ALA A 335 -15.88 -4.48 -17.95
CA ALA A 335 -14.87 -4.17 -16.93
C ALA A 335 -15.14 -2.79 -16.30
N VAL A 336 -15.14 -2.72 -14.97
CA VAL A 336 -15.60 -1.54 -14.20
C VAL A 336 -14.44 -0.92 -13.44
N TRP A 337 -14.40 0.41 -13.42
CA TRP A 337 -13.46 1.18 -12.60
C TRP A 337 -13.85 1.15 -11.13
N LYS A 338 -12.90 0.77 -10.29
CA LYS A 338 -12.98 0.67 -8.83
C LYS A 338 -11.68 1.20 -8.22
N PHE A 339 -11.66 1.43 -6.91
CA PHE A 339 -10.42 1.63 -6.17
C PHE A 339 -9.69 0.28 -5.98
N PRO A 340 -8.37 0.28 -5.72
CA PRO A 340 -7.68 -0.93 -5.31
C PRO A 340 -8.15 -1.40 -3.92
N GLY A 341 -8.06 -2.70 -3.65
CA GLY A 341 -8.60 -3.29 -2.42
C GLY A 341 -9.05 -4.73 -2.55
N GLY A 342 -8.97 -5.45 -1.43
CA GLY A 342 -9.23 -6.88 -1.29
C GLY A 342 -9.70 -7.21 0.13
N LEU A 343 -9.37 -8.39 0.64
CA LEU A 343 -9.78 -8.85 1.97
C LEU A 343 -8.66 -8.61 2.99
N SER A 344 -9.02 -8.31 4.24
CA SER A 344 -8.06 -8.27 5.36
C SER A 344 -7.70 -9.68 5.81
N ASP A 345 -6.41 -9.92 6.06
CA ASP A 345 -5.95 -11.16 6.66
C ASP A 345 -6.29 -11.23 8.17
N GLU A 346 -6.22 -12.42 8.78
CA GLU A 346 -6.54 -12.58 10.19
C GLU A 346 -5.53 -11.84 11.09
N GLY A 347 -6.03 -10.88 11.88
CA GLY A 347 -5.22 -10.02 12.74
C GLY A 347 -4.67 -8.76 12.06
N GLU A 348 -4.84 -8.60 10.74
CA GLU A 348 -4.45 -7.42 9.99
C GLU A 348 -5.38 -6.23 10.33
N SER A 349 -4.82 -5.03 10.52
CA SER A 349 -5.63 -3.83 10.68
C SER A 349 -6.12 -3.27 9.34
N ILE A 350 -7.17 -2.45 9.38
CA ILE A 350 -7.72 -1.74 8.22
C ILE A 350 -6.63 -0.90 7.53
N GLU A 351 -5.70 -0.34 8.30
CA GLU A 351 -4.61 0.52 7.84
C GLU A 351 -3.60 -0.30 7.04
N GLU A 352 -3.15 -1.43 7.60
CA GLU A 352 -2.23 -2.38 6.97
C GLU A 352 -2.84 -2.98 5.70
N THR A 353 -4.09 -3.46 5.78
CA THR A 353 -4.82 -4.02 4.62
C THR A 353 -4.87 -3.01 3.47
N ALA A 354 -5.23 -1.74 3.77
CA ALA A 354 -5.35 -0.71 2.75
C ALA A 354 -3.99 -0.36 2.10
N ILE A 355 -2.89 -0.40 2.85
CA ILE A 355 -1.54 -0.16 2.32
C ILE A 355 -1.08 -1.35 1.47
N ARG A 356 -1.24 -2.57 1.97
CA ARG A 356 -0.88 -3.82 1.29
C ARG A 356 -1.59 -3.95 -0.05
N GLU A 357 -2.92 -3.88 -0.05
CA GLU A 357 -3.74 -4.02 -1.25
C GLU A 357 -3.43 -2.95 -2.31
N VAL A 358 -3.20 -1.69 -1.91
CA VAL A 358 -2.78 -0.64 -2.85
C VAL A 358 -1.42 -1.00 -3.47
N TRP A 359 -0.46 -1.45 -2.68
CA TRP A 359 0.86 -1.83 -3.17
C TRP A 359 0.81 -3.05 -4.10
N GLU A 360 0.15 -4.13 -3.69
CA GLU A 360 0.03 -5.38 -4.46
C GLU A 360 -0.69 -5.17 -5.80
N GLU A 361 -1.80 -4.42 -5.79
CA GLU A 361 -2.59 -4.23 -6.99
C GLU A 361 -2.00 -3.20 -7.96
N THR A 362 -1.28 -2.18 -7.46
CA THR A 362 -0.90 -1.01 -8.27
C THR A 362 0.60 -0.71 -8.35
N GLY A 363 1.41 -1.31 -7.48
CA GLY A 363 2.84 -1.00 -7.33
C GLY A 363 3.12 0.39 -6.75
N VAL A 364 2.12 1.08 -6.20
CA VAL A 364 2.26 2.44 -5.66
C VAL A 364 2.35 2.39 -4.14
N LYS A 365 3.41 2.97 -3.57
CA LYS A 365 3.56 3.15 -2.11
C LYS A 365 2.60 4.22 -1.59
N ALA A 366 1.97 3.93 -0.46
CA ALA A 366 0.93 4.73 0.17
C ALA A 366 1.11 4.79 1.69
N GLU A 367 0.59 5.83 2.32
CA GLU A 367 0.30 5.87 3.75
C GLU A 367 -1.21 6.02 4.01
N PHE A 368 -1.70 5.42 5.09
CA PHE A 368 -3.09 5.58 5.53
C PHE A 368 -3.32 6.98 6.10
N ARG A 369 -4.52 7.54 5.89
CA ARG A 369 -4.93 8.83 6.46
C ARG A 369 -6.24 8.77 7.23
N SER A 370 -7.27 8.11 6.71
CA SER A 370 -8.59 8.03 7.35
C SER A 370 -9.46 6.91 6.76
N VAL A 371 -10.56 6.57 7.43
CA VAL A 371 -11.70 5.92 6.78
C VAL A 371 -12.62 7.01 6.21
N LEU A 372 -13.11 6.86 4.98
CA LEU A 372 -14.07 7.82 4.38
C LEU A 372 -15.51 7.32 4.37
N LEU A 373 -15.70 6.00 4.26
CA LEU A 373 -17.00 5.33 4.38
C LEU A 373 -16.78 3.83 4.58
N PHE A 374 -17.83 3.14 5.02
CA PHE A 374 -17.95 1.70 4.97
C PHE A 374 -19.29 1.31 4.34
N ARG A 375 -19.37 0.09 3.84
CA ARG A 375 -20.58 -0.52 3.27
C ARG A 375 -20.79 -1.86 3.93
N GLN A 376 -21.97 -2.09 4.49
CA GLN A 376 -22.44 -3.43 4.83
C GLN A 376 -23.26 -3.99 3.66
N GLN A 377 -23.06 -5.26 3.33
CA GLN A 377 -23.94 -6.02 2.43
C GLN A 377 -24.33 -7.33 3.13
N PRO A 378 -25.61 -7.57 3.44
CA PRO A 378 -26.06 -8.88 3.94
C PRO A 378 -26.02 -9.93 2.82
N GLU A 379 -25.99 -11.20 3.23
CA GLU A 379 -26.28 -12.38 2.39
C GLU A 379 -25.56 -12.41 1.03
N MET A 380 -24.23 -12.57 1.05
CA MET A 380 -23.42 -12.77 -0.15
C MET A 380 -23.52 -14.23 -0.63
N PRO A 381 -24.12 -14.53 -1.81
CA PRO A 381 -24.27 -15.92 -2.29
C PRO A 381 -22.91 -16.60 -2.50
N ASN A 382 -21.94 -15.85 -3.03
CA ASN A 382 -20.58 -16.32 -3.28
C ASN A 382 -19.71 -16.45 -2.02
N ALA A 383 -20.25 -16.11 -0.84
CA ALA A 383 -19.59 -16.27 0.46
C ALA A 383 -20.46 -17.09 1.43
N PHE A 384 -21.22 -18.07 0.92
CA PHE A 384 -22.04 -18.99 1.71
C PHE A 384 -23.10 -18.30 2.58
N GLY A 385 -23.69 -17.19 2.08
CA GLY A 385 -24.71 -16.42 2.80
C GLY A 385 -24.15 -15.51 3.91
N LYS A 386 -22.82 -15.44 4.08
CA LYS A 386 -22.19 -14.49 5.00
C LYS A 386 -22.42 -13.04 4.55
N SER A 387 -22.37 -12.11 5.50
CA SER A 387 -22.35 -10.68 5.20
C SER A 387 -20.95 -10.19 4.84
N ASP A 388 -20.87 -9.06 4.15
CA ASP A 388 -19.65 -8.36 3.80
C ASP A 388 -19.63 -6.97 4.45
N LEU A 389 -18.48 -6.57 4.98
CA LEU A 389 -18.20 -5.23 5.46
C LEU A 389 -17.02 -4.66 4.65
N TYR A 390 -17.32 -3.77 3.71
CA TYR A 390 -16.34 -3.18 2.81
C TYR A 390 -15.99 -1.75 3.24
N ILE A 391 -14.77 -1.54 3.73
CA ILE A 391 -14.27 -0.28 4.29
C ILE A 391 -13.42 0.44 3.24
N VAL A 392 -13.60 1.75 3.09
CA VAL A 392 -13.00 2.52 1.99
C VAL A 392 -12.24 3.73 2.52
N CYS A 393 -10.93 3.60 2.55
CA CYS A 393 -9.97 4.46 3.25
C CYS A 393 -9.43 5.59 2.35
N ARG A 394 -9.10 6.73 2.94
CA ARG A 394 -8.26 7.76 2.33
C ARG A 394 -6.79 7.42 2.59
N MET A 395 -6.01 7.43 1.52
CA MET A 395 -4.58 7.18 1.50
C MET A 395 -3.87 8.38 0.88
N GLU A 396 -2.63 8.61 1.27
CA GLU A 396 -1.75 9.58 0.63
C GLU A 396 -0.62 8.86 -0.12
N PRO A 397 -0.38 9.18 -1.41
CA PRO A 397 0.64 8.49 -2.19
C PRO A 397 2.05 8.99 -1.87
N LEU A 398 2.91 8.06 -1.43
CA LEU A 398 4.34 8.27 -1.25
C LEU A 398 5.13 8.11 -2.57
N SER A 399 4.46 7.68 -3.64
CA SER A 399 5.02 7.50 -4.98
C SER A 399 3.91 7.63 -6.04
N PHE A 400 4.29 7.84 -7.31
CA PHE A 400 3.33 8.05 -8.41
C PHE A 400 3.49 7.09 -9.59
N GLY A 401 4.56 6.30 -9.63
CA GLY A 401 4.80 5.31 -10.68
C GLY A 401 3.90 4.09 -10.49
N ILE A 402 3.07 3.79 -11.49
CA ILE A 402 2.16 2.64 -11.47
C ILE A 402 2.88 1.42 -12.07
N SER A 403 2.85 0.31 -11.34
CA SER A 403 3.31 -1.02 -11.77
C SER A 403 2.29 -2.07 -11.33
N HIS A 404 1.10 -2.03 -11.93
CA HIS A 404 -0.06 -2.83 -11.51
C HIS A 404 0.09 -4.34 -11.75
N CYS A 405 -0.59 -5.13 -10.92
CA CYS A 405 -0.67 -6.58 -11.05
C CYS A 405 -1.43 -6.97 -12.33
N LYS A 406 -0.72 -7.59 -13.29
CA LYS A 406 -1.29 -7.98 -14.59
C LYS A 406 -2.21 -9.20 -14.52
N ASP A 407 -2.07 -10.02 -13.49
CA ASP A 407 -2.86 -11.23 -13.31
C ASP A 407 -4.27 -10.90 -12.75
N GLU A 408 -4.40 -9.78 -12.04
CA GLU A 408 -5.65 -9.34 -11.41
C GLU A 408 -6.34 -8.15 -12.10
N ILE A 409 -5.57 -7.26 -12.73
CA ILE A 409 -6.05 -5.93 -13.14
C ILE A 409 -5.71 -5.66 -14.61
N ALA A 410 -6.72 -5.24 -15.37
CA ALA A 410 -6.57 -4.96 -16.79
C ALA A 410 -6.00 -3.56 -17.08
N GLN A 411 -6.19 -2.60 -16.17
CA GLN A 411 -5.79 -1.20 -16.33
C GLN A 411 -5.71 -0.51 -14.96
N CYS A 412 -4.73 0.36 -14.75
CA CYS A 412 -4.62 1.16 -13.52
C CYS A 412 -4.09 2.57 -13.85
N GLU A 413 -4.79 3.61 -13.39
CA GLU A 413 -4.57 4.99 -13.82
C GLU A 413 -4.84 6.02 -12.69
N TRP A 414 -4.15 7.15 -12.79
CA TRP A 414 -4.45 8.36 -12.02
C TRP A 414 -5.59 9.15 -12.68
N MET A 415 -6.83 8.89 -12.25
CA MET A 415 -8.05 9.50 -12.81
C MET A 415 -8.48 10.74 -12.01
N LYS A 416 -8.98 11.79 -12.68
CA LYS A 416 -9.58 12.95 -12.00
C LYS A 416 -10.88 12.56 -11.30
N LEU A 417 -11.16 13.10 -10.10
CA LEU A 417 -12.43 12.83 -9.38
C LEU A 417 -13.66 13.18 -10.22
N SER A 418 -13.65 14.33 -10.91
CA SER A 418 -14.77 14.74 -11.77
C SER A 418 -15.04 13.74 -12.89
N THR A 419 -13.98 13.20 -13.51
CA THR A 419 -14.08 12.11 -14.50
C THR A 419 -14.62 10.84 -13.86
N LEU A 420 -14.13 10.44 -12.68
CA LEU A 420 -14.57 9.22 -12.00
C LEU A 420 -16.05 9.28 -11.57
N ILE A 421 -16.55 10.45 -11.17
CA ILE A 421 -17.96 10.68 -10.81
C ILE A 421 -18.87 10.56 -12.04
N THR A 422 -18.47 11.11 -13.18
CA THR A 422 -19.28 11.08 -14.41
C THR A 422 -19.11 9.80 -15.22
N HIS A 423 -18.02 9.04 -15.03
CA HIS A 423 -17.74 7.82 -15.78
C HIS A 423 -18.91 6.82 -15.72
N THR A 424 -19.30 6.27 -16.85
CA THR A 424 -20.39 5.29 -16.98
C THR A 424 -20.02 3.95 -16.34
N ASP A 425 -18.81 3.45 -16.63
CA ASP A 425 -18.28 2.20 -16.07
C ASP A 425 -17.71 2.32 -14.65
N THR A 426 -18.49 2.83 -13.69
CA THR A 426 -18.15 2.87 -12.25
C THR A 426 -19.31 2.43 -11.39
N THR A 427 -19.03 1.96 -10.16
CA THR A 427 -20.09 1.56 -9.21
C THR A 427 -20.67 2.77 -8.46
N PRO A 428 -21.93 2.70 -7.96
CA PRO A 428 -22.50 3.75 -7.10
C PRO A 428 -21.64 4.03 -5.86
N LEU A 429 -21.06 2.98 -5.25
CA LEU A 429 -20.10 3.11 -4.14
C LEU A 429 -18.88 3.94 -4.55
N THR A 430 -18.31 3.69 -5.73
CA THR A 430 -17.16 4.43 -6.27
C THR A 430 -17.50 5.91 -6.48
N LYS A 431 -18.72 6.21 -6.98
CA LYS A 431 -19.20 7.58 -7.17
C LYS A 431 -19.44 8.32 -5.86
N LEU A 432 -20.07 7.69 -4.87
CA LEU A 432 -20.28 8.29 -3.55
C LEU A 432 -18.94 8.59 -2.85
N ALA A 433 -18.03 7.61 -2.88
CA ALA A 433 -16.65 7.75 -2.43
C ALA A 433 -15.92 8.93 -3.07
N ALA A 434 -16.05 9.10 -4.39
CA ALA A 434 -15.45 10.20 -5.13
C ALA A 434 -16.08 11.56 -4.79
N ARG A 435 -17.40 11.62 -4.55
CA ARG A 435 -18.10 12.85 -4.10
C ARG A 435 -17.67 13.30 -2.72
N LEU A 436 -17.55 12.37 -1.75
CA LEU A 436 -17.04 12.67 -0.40
C LEU A 436 -15.59 13.18 -0.46
N ALA A 437 -14.76 12.54 -1.28
CA ALA A 437 -13.41 13.01 -1.55
C ALA A 437 -13.37 14.44 -2.13
N THR A 438 -14.21 14.75 -3.13
CA THR A 438 -14.32 16.11 -3.67
C THR A 438 -14.70 17.12 -2.58
N HIS A 439 -15.73 16.81 -1.78
CA HIS A 439 -16.20 17.69 -0.70
C HIS A 439 -15.11 17.97 0.34
N GLY A 440 -14.39 16.94 0.79
CA GLY A 440 -13.26 17.09 1.72
C GLY A 440 -12.09 17.89 1.13
N MET A 441 -11.82 17.76 -0.17
CA MET A 441 -10.80 18.58 -0.83
C MET A 441 -11.22 20.05 -1.04
N GLU A 442 -12.50 20.37 -0.94
CA GLU A 442 -13.07 21.72 -1.07
C GLU A 442 -13.26 22.41 0.29
N ASN A 443 -13.70 21.66 1.32
CA ASN A 443 -14.15 22.19 2.61
C ASN A 443 -13.30 21.73 3.80
N GLY A 444 -12.16 21.06 3.55
CA GLY A 444 -11.33 20.43 4.59
C GLY A 444 -11.72 18.96 4.80
N PHE A 445 -10.73 18.08 4.97
CA PHE A 445 -10.97 16.63 5.09
C PHE A 445 -11.57 16.23 6.44
N GLU A 446 -11.37 17.05 7.48
CA GLU A 446 -12.04 17.00 8.78
C GLU A 446 -13.58 16.97 8.68
N SER A 447 -14.14 17.50 7.58
CA SER A 447 -15.58 17.45 7.31
C SER A 447 -16.09 16.03 6.97
N VAL A 448 -15.24 15.14 6.43
CA VAL A 448 -15.61 13.82 5.89
C VAL A 448 -14.83 12.64 6.49
N ASP A 449 -13.70 12.89 7.14
CA ASP A 449 -12.83 11.83 7.66
C ASP A 449 -13.37 11.21 8.95
N ILE A 450 -13.35 9.88 8.97
CA ILE A 450 -13.45 9.05 10.17
C ILE A 450 -12.00 8.68 10.54
N VAL A 451 -11.50 9.31 11.59
CA VAL A 451 -10.13 9.10 12.09
C VAL A 451 -10.06 7.86 12.98
N GLY A 452 -8.95 7.13 12.89
CA GLY A 452 -8.67 5.97 13.75
C GLY A 452 -7.64 6.34 14.81
N ASN A 453 -7.97 6.13 16.09
CA ASN A 453 -7.05 6.31 17.20
C ASN A 453 -6.76 4.95 17.87
N ARG A 454 -5.48 4.57 17.96
CA ARG A 454 -5.07 3.30 18.60
C ARG A 454 -5.02 3.47 20.12
N VAL A 455 -5.86 2.73 20.83
CA VAL A 455 -6.05 2.79 22.29
C VAL A 455 -5.68 1.45 22.92
N ARG A 456 -5.10 1.45 24.12
CA ARG A 456 -4.84 0.24 24.90
C ARG A 456 -6.14 -0.29 25.50
N SER A 457 -6.35 -1.61 25.47
CA SER A 457 -7.49 -2.24 26.12
C SER A 457 -7.40 -2.09 27.63
N TRP A 458 -8.48 -1.59 28.24
CA TRP A 458 -8.63 -1.51 29.70
C TRP A 458 -8.76 -2.90 30.35
N ILE A 459 -9.25 -3.90 29.60
CA ILE A 459 -9.49 -5.27 30.08
C ILE A 459 -8.24 -6.14 29.94
N ASP A 460 -7.45 -5.91 28.89
CA ASP A 460 -6.19 -6.64 28.62
C ASP A 460 -5.11 -5.64 28.21
N PRO A 461 -4.25 -5.17 29.14
CA PRO A 461 -3.24 -4.15 28.88
C PRO A 461 -2.24 -4.50 27.77
N ASN A 462 -2.12 -5.78 27.39
CA ASN A 462 -1.24 -6.24 26.31
C ASN A 462 -1.88 -6.11 24.92
N ARG A 463 -3.17 -5.79 24.83
CA ARG A 463 -3.90 -5.60 23.57
C ARG A 463 -4.18 -4.12 23.28
N THR A 464 -4.19 -3.78 22.00
CA THR A 464 -4.67 -2.49 21.49
C THR A 464 -5.86 -2.68 20.57
N TYR A 465 -6.75 -1.69 20.50
CA TYR A 465 -7.81 -1.60 19.51
C TYR A 465 -7.75 -0.23 18.83
N CYS A 466 -8.22 -0.12 17.58
CA CYS A 466 -8.40 1.16 16.91
C CYS A 466 -9.85 1.64 17.08
N LEU A 467 -10.03 2.83 17.66
CA LEU A 467 -11.32 3.49 17.78
C LEU A 467 -11.50 4.43 16.58
N TYR A 468 -12.45 4.10 15.70
CA TYR A 468 -12.79 4.92 14.54
C TYR A 468 -13.96 5.85 14.87
N HIS A 469 -13.75 7.17 14.75
CA HIS A 469 -14.76 8.18 15.04
C HIS A 469 -14.60 9.40 14.11
N ARG A 470 -15.61 10.27 14.05
CA ARG A 470 -15.47 11.56 13.34
C ARG A 470 -14.39 12.40 14.01
N TYR A 471 -13.63 13.17 13.23
CA TYR A 471 -12.68 14.13 13.79
C TYR A 471 -13.33 15.00 14.88
N LEU A 472 -12.70 15.04 16.04
CA LEU A 472 -13.05 15.84 17.20
C LEU A 472 -11.86 16.78 17.44
N PRO A 473 -12.02 18.10 17.25
CA PRO A 473 -11.01 19.07 17.66
C PRO A 473 -10.73 18.93 19.17
N SER A 474 -9.45 19.01 19.54
CA SER A 474 -8.97 19.00 20.93
C SER A 474 -9.28 20.31 21.65
#